data_AF-A0A3M3J692-F1
#
_entry.id   AF-A0A3M3J692-F1
#
_cell.length_a   1.000
_cell.length_b   1.000
_cell.length_c   1.000
_cell.angle_alpha   90.00
_cell.angle_beta   90.00
_cell.angle_gamma   90.00
#
_symmetry.space_group_name_H-M   'P 1'
#
loop_
_entity.id
_entity.type
_entity.pdbx_description
1 polymer ?
#
loop_
_entity_poly.entity_id
_entity_poly.type
_entity_poly.pdbx_seq_one_letter_code
_entity_poly.pdbx_strand_id
1 'polypeptide(L)'
;TLKNAAKSHFEALNSIKLNVLLGVPSTILQFIDAMQRHGVHIDIEKVVFNGEGLKTFQKKIIREAFGEQVSIVGVYGSSEGGILGFTNSPCHTEYEFLSNKYFIEKEGDSILITSLTRENFTPLLRYRLGDTATLSMKDDKLYLTDIQREDMSFNFMGNLIGLGIIQQAIKQTLGRSLEIQVHLSVTEERKELVTVFVQASEVDENERARIETAIADIPDINEAYQKDQGSVVVLRKDARDYAVSERGKMLYIIDRRH
;
A
#
# COMPACT_ATOMS: atom_id res chain seq x y z
N THR A 1 7.58 25.53 -24.74
CA THR A 1 6.60 25.39 -23.64
C THR A 1 6.72 24.00 -23.03
N LEU A 2 6.56 23.84 -21.72
CA LEU A 2 6.68 22.55 -20.99
C LEU A 2 5.94 21.37 -21.66
N LYS A 3 4.80 21.64 -22.34
CA LYS A 3 4.05 20.64 -23.12
C LYS A 3 4.85 20.00 -24.27
N ASN A 4 5.73 20.74 -24.94
CA ASN A 4 6.51 20.20 -26.08
C ASN A 4 7.68 19.33 -25.59
N ALA A 5 8.27 19.65 -24.43
CA ALA A 5 9.34 18.85 -23.85
C ALA A 5 8.85 17.49 -23.34
N ALA A 6 7.67 17.45 -22.70
CA ALA A 6 7.06 16.21 -22.22
C ALA A 6 6.61 15.30 -23.38
N LYS A 7 6.06 15.85 -24.48
CA LYS A 7 5.74 15.07 -25.68
C LYS A 7 6.99 14.47 -26.32
N SER A 8 8.06 15.26 -26.42
CA SER A 8 9.37 14.78 -26.91
C SER A 8 9.95 13.65 -26.06
N HIS A 9 9.70 13.64 -24.74
CA HIS A 9 10.11 12.53 -23.87
C HIS A 9 9.39 11.22 -24.21
N PHE A 10 8.06 11.23 -24.38
CA PHE A 10 7.31 10.02 -24.76
C PHE A 10 7.66 9.52 -26.17
N GLU A 11 7.94 10.43 -27.11
CA GLU A 11 8.43 10.05 -28.45
C GLU A 11 9.80 9.36 -28.37
N ALA A 12 10.69 9.82 -27.49
CA ALA A 12 11.96 9.15 -27.23
C ALA A 12 11.75 7.75 -26.63
N LEU A 13 10.83 7.59 -25.67
CA LEU A 13 10.48 6.27 -25.10
C LEU A 13 9.95 5.31 -26.16
N ASN A 14 9.14 5.79 -27.10
CA ASN A 14 8.69 5.01 -28.25
C ASN A 14 9.85 4.62 -29.19
N SER A 15 10.78 5.54 -29.43
CA SER A 15 11.93 5.27 -30.32
C SER A 15 12.83 4.15 -29.80
N ILE A 16 12.98 4.04 -28.48
CA ILE A 16 13.72 2.96 -27.82
C ILE A 16 12.86 1.70 -27.59
N LYS A 17 11.60 1.71 -28.02
CA LYS A 17 10.63 0.63 -27.87
C LYS A 17 10.48 0.17 -26.42
N LEU A 18 10.28 1.13 -25.51
CA LEU A 18 9.93 0.82 -24.13
C LEU A 18 8.71 -0.11 -24.10
N ASN A 19 8.85 -1.30 -23.52
CA ASN A 19 7.78 -2.28 -23.40
C ASN A 19 7.58 -2.81 -21.97
N VAL A 20 8.40 -2.36 -21.01
CA VAL A 20 8.28 -2.73 -19.59
C VAL A 20 8.25 -1.49 -18.71
N LEU A 21 7.26 -1.39 -17.84
CA LEU A 21 7.24 -0.42 -16.74
C LEU A 21 7.64 -1.11 -15.44
N LEU A 22 8.56 -0.50 -14.69
CA LEU A 22 8.98 -0.95 -13.37
C LEU A 22 8.88 0.22 -12.38
N GLY A 23 8.16 0.03 -11.28
CA GLY A 23 8.09 1.04 -10.22
C GLY A 23 7.01 0.75 -9.20
N VAL A 24 6.76 1.72 -8.32
CA VAL A 24 5.59 1.66 -7.43
C VAL A 24 4.31 1.93 -8.24
N PRO A 25 3.19 1.26 -7.94
CA PRO A 25 1.89 1.47 -8.57
C PRO A 25 1.50 2.93 -8.78
N SER A 26 1.68 3.81 -7.79
CA SER A 26 1.35 5.23 -7.94
C SER A 26 2.13 5.93 -9.07
N THR A 27 3.44 5.69 -9.19
CA THR A 27 4.28 6.25 -10.25
C THR A 27 3.91 5.68 -11.62
N ILE A 28 3.52 4.41 -11.68
CA ILE A 28 3.00 3.78 -12.91
C ILE A 28 1.71 4.49 -13.35
N LEU A 29 0.80 4.80 -12.42
CA LEU A 29 -0.43 5.54 -12.72
C LEU A 29 -0.14 6.96 -13.19
N GLN A 30 0.83 7.66 -12.57
CA GLN A 30 1.26 8.99 -13.03
C GLN A 30 1.82 8.96 -14.46
N PHE A 31 2.57 7.91 -14.80
CA PHE A 31 3.06 7.70 -16.16
C PHE A 31 1.91 7.53 -17.15
N ILE A 32 0.92 6.68 -16.83
CA ILE A 32 -0.28 6.47 -17.65
C ILE A 32 -1.04 7.77 -17.87
N ASP A 33 -1.30 8.52 -16.79
CA ASP A 33 -2.02 9.79 -16.86
C ASP A 33 -1.27 10.83 -17.70
N ALA A 34 0.06 10.94 -17.52
CA ALA A 34 0.88 11.83 -18.36
C ALA A 34 0.85 11.41 -19.83
N MET A 35 0.99 10.11 -20.12
CA MET A 35 0.93 9.56 -21.48
C MET A 35 -0.40 9.93 -22.17
N GLN A 36 -1.52 9.71 -21.48
CA GLN A 36 -2.86 10.03 -21.98
C GLN A 36 -3.07 11.53 -22.17
N ARG A 37 -2.64 12.37 -21.20
CA ARG A 37 -2.73 13.84 -21.30
C ARG A 37 -1.95 14.41 -22.49
N HIS A 38 -0.88 13.74 -22.91
CA HIS A 38 -0.07 14.13 -24.05
C HIS A 38 -0.53 13.50 -25.38
N GLY A 39 -1.55 12.64 -25.36
CA GLY A 39 -2.09 11.98 -26.55
C GLY A 39 -1.08 11.06 -27.22
N VAL A 40 -0.18 10.46 -26.45
CA VAL A 40 0.81 9.49 -26.93
C VAL A 40 0.38 8.10 -26.48
N HIS A 41 0.74 7.08 -27.26
CA HIS A 41 0.58 5.68 -26.88
C HIS A 41 1.95 5.00 -26.88
N ILE A 42 2.19 4.13 -25.90
CA ILE A 42 3.38 3.28 -25.79
C ILE A 42 2.90 1.85 -25.59
N ASP A 43 3.42 0.93 -26.39
CA ASP A 43 3.07 -0.49 -26.35
C ASP A 43 3.77 -1.19 -25.17
N ILE A 44 3.12 -1.21 -24.01
CA ILE A 44 3.62 -1.88 -22.81
C ILE A 44 3.16 -3.34 -22.78
N GLU A 45 4.12 -4.25 -22.75
CA GLU A 45 3.90 -5.70 -22.65
C GLU A 45 3.91 -6.19 -21.19
N LYS A 46 4.63 -5.49 -20.30
CA LYS A 46 4.77 -5.88 -18.90
C LYS A 46 4.81 -4.70 -17.95
N VAL A 47 4.12 -4.85 -16.81
CA VAL A 47 4.18 -3.95 -15.67
C VAL A 47 4.67 -4.74 -14.46
N VAL A 48 5.83 -4.33 -13.94
CA VAL A 48 6.41 -4.87 -12.72
C VAL A 48 6.22 -3.84 -11.61
N PHE A 49 5.48 -4.21 -10.57
CA PHE A 49 5.22 -3.31 -9.45
C PHE A 49 5.93 -3.79 -8.18
N ASN A 50 6.37 -2.86 -7.34
CA ASN A 50 7.01 -3.19 -6.07
C ASN A 50 6.67 -2.18 -4.98
N GLY A 51 7.05 -2.50 -3.74
CA GLY A 51 7.09 -1.54 -2.63
C GLY A 51 5.75 -1.13 -2.04
N GLU A 52 4.63 -1.45 -2.68
CA GLU A 52 3.25 -1.37 -2.18
C GLU A 52 2.40 -2.42 -2.91
N GLY A 53 1.28 -2.84 -2.31
CA GLY A 53 0.34 -3.77 -2.95
C GLY A 53 -0.40 -3.11 -4.12
N LEU A 54 -0.60 -3.86 -5.21
CA LEU A 54 -1.38 -3.38 -6.36
C LEU A 54 -2.88 -3.51 -6.08
N LYS A 55 -3.57 -2.37 -6.12
CA LYS A 55 -5.00 -2.27 -5.79
C LYS A 55 -5.86 -2.60 -7.00
N THR A 56 -7.10 -3.03 -6.77
CA THR A 56 -8.06 -3.38 -7.83
C THR A 56 -8.27 -2.24 -8.83
N PHE A 57 -8.45 -1.00 -8.36
CA PHE A 57 -8.63 0.15 -9.25
C PHE A 57 -7.35 0.49 -10.05
N GLN A 58 -6.18 0.36 -9.44
CA GLN A 58 -4.89 0.59 -10.11
C GLN A 58 -4.67 -0.43 -11.22
N LYS A 59 -4.98 -1.71 -10.93
CA LYS A 59 -4.98 -2.78 -11.93
C LYS A 59 -5.93 -2.46 -13.08
N LYS A 60 -7.16 -2.00 -12.79
CA LYS A 60 -8.12 -1.60 -13.83
C LYS A 60 -7.56 -0.49 -14.73
N ILE A 61 -6.97 0.56 -14.16
CA ILE A 61 -6.35 1.66 -14.93
C ILE A 61 -5.22 1.14 -15.84
N ILE A 62 -4.36 0.26 -15.32
CA ILE A 62 -3.28 -0.36 -16.11
C ILE A 62 -3.86 -1.16 -17.29
N ARG A 63 -4.92 -1.94 -17.05
CA ARG A 63 -5.59 -2.75 -18.08
C ARG A 63 -6.30 -1.90 -19.12
N GLU A 64 -6.95 -0.81 -18.71
CA GLU A 64 -7.56 0.15 -19.64
C GLU A 64 -6.53 0.86 -20.51
N ALA A 65 -5.33 1.13 -19.96
CA ALA A 65 -4.26 1.81 -20.69
C ALA A 65 -3.52 0.90 -21.69
N PHE A 66 -3.28 -0.37 -21.32
CA PHE A 66 -2.37 -1.27 -22.07
C PHE A 66 -3.02 -2.58 -22.55
N GLY A 67 -4.27 -2.84 -22.19
CA GLY A 67 -5.04 -4.03 -22.58
C GLY A 67 -4.97 -5.20 -21.60
N GLU A 68 -5.87 -6.17 -21.76
CA GLU A 68 -5.97 -7.37 -20.91
C GLU A 68 -4.81 -8.36 -21.08
N GLN A 69 -4.01 -8.21 -22.14
CA GLN A 69 -2.84 -9.05 -22.42
C GLN A 69 -1.59 -8.63 -21.62
N VAL A 70 -1.56 -7.42 -21.02
CA VAL A 70 -0.36 -6.94 -20.33
C VAL A 70 0.03 -7.88 -19.16
N SER A 71 1.28 -8.28 -19.09
CA SER A 71 1.76 -9.08 -17.96
C SER A 71 1.93 -8.18 -16.75
N ILE A 72 1.27 -8.50 -15.62
CA ILE A 72 1.43 -7.74 -14.37
C ILE A 72 2.13 -8.66 -13.36
N VAL A 73 3.21 -8.18 -12.77
CA VAL A 73 4.01 -8.94 -11.79
C VAL A 73 4.32 -8.06 -10.59
N GLY A 74 3.86 -8.48 -9.41
CA GLY A 74 4.27 -7.89 -8.15
C GLY A 74 5.60 -8.46 -7.69
N VAL A 75 6.45 -7.62 -7.14
CA VAL A 75 7.73 -7.98 -6.51
C VAL A 75 7.65 -7.63 -5.04
N TYR A 76 7.76 -8.64 -4.20
CA TYR A 76 7.95 -8.46 -2.77
C TYR A 76 9.44 -8.45 -2.45
N GLY A 77 9.86 -7.49 -1.64
CA GLY A 77 11.27 -7.28 -1.35
C GLY A 77 11.51 -6.23 -0.28
N SER A 78 12.74 -6.21 0.22
CA SER A 78 13.24 -5.19 1.15
C SER A 78 14.54 -4.58 0.62
N SER A 79 14.98 -3.46 1.20
CA SER A 79 16.23 -2.83 0.78
C SER A 79 17.44 -3.72 1.13
N GLU A 80 17.31 -4.50 2.21
CA GLU A 80 18.34 -5.35 2.79
C GLU A 80 18.43 -6.70 2.09
N GLY A 81 17.28 -7.29 1.74
CA GLY A 81 17.18 -8.62 1.11
C GLY A 81 16.95 -8.57 -0.39
N GLY A 82 16.85 -7.40 -1.01
CA GLY A 82 16.49 -7.28 -2.42
C GLY A 82 15.14 -7.95 -2.70
N ILE A 83 15.09 -8.81 -3.71
CA ILE A 83 13.84 -9.49 -4.09
C ILE A 83 13.67 -10.77 -3.28
N LEU A 84 12.52 -10.88 -2.61
CA LEU A 84 12.14 -11.99 -1.74
C LEU A 84 11.08 -12.90 -2.36
N GLY A 85 10.24 -12.36 -3.27
CA GLY A 85 9.22 -13.13 -3.94
C GLY A 85 8.51 -12.39 -5.06
N PHE A 86 7.73 -13.12 -5.85
CA PHE A 86 7.01 -12.58 -7.00
C PHE A 86 5.58 -13.07 -7.05
N THR A 87 4.65 -12.25 -7.54
CA THR A 87 3.29 -12.74 -7.77
C THR A 87 3.24 -13.65 -8.98
N ASN A 88 2.58 -14.80 -8.83
CA ASN A 88 2.24 -15.69 -9.95
C ASN A 88 0.72 -15.83 -10.13
N SER A 89 -0.07 -15.09 -9.36
CA SER A 89 -1.53 -15.17 -9.37
C SER A 89 -2.17 -14.01 -10.14
N PRO A 90 -3.35 -14.22 -10.77
CA PRO A 90 -4.09 -13.14 -11.44
C PRO A 90 -4.53 -12.01 -10.52
N CYS A 91 -4.69 -12.27 -9.21
CA CYS A 91 -5.04 -11.25 -8.22
C CYS A 91 -3.82 -10.42 -7.79
N HIS A 92 -2.60 -10.89 -8.03
CA HIS A 92 -1.35 -10.23 -7.62
C HIS A 92 -1.23 -9.94 -6.12
N THR A 93 -1.93 -10.74 -5.30
CA THR A 93 -1.93 -10.66 -3.82
C THR A 93 -1.20 -11.82 -3.16
N GLU A 94 -0.74 -12.79 -3.95
CA GLU A 94 -0.05 -13.99 -3.49
C GLU A 94 1.33 -14.04 -4.13
N TYR A 95 2.37 -14.08 -3.29
CA TYR A 95 3.77 -14.00 -3.71
C TYR A 95 4.45 -15.34 -3.50
N GLU A 96 4.93 -15.96 -4.56
CA GLU A 96 5.83 -17.11 -4.49
C GLU A 96 7.18 -16.65 -3.90
N PHE A 97 7.55 -17.21 -2.76
CA PHE A 97 8.78 -16.90 -2.05
C PHE A 97 9.98 -17.58 -2.69
N LEU A 98 11.10 -16.87 -2.74
CA LEU A 98 12.37 -17.40 -3.23
C LEU A 98 13.08 -18.24 -2.15
N SER A 99 12.51 -19.41 -1.85
CA SER A 99 13.02 -20.36 -0.85
C SER A 99 14.42 -20.91 -1.16
N ASN A 100 14.86 -20.79 -2.42
CA ASN A 100 16.22 -21.13 -2.84
C ASN A 100 17.25 -20.05 -2.46
N LYS A 101 16.80 -18.80 -2.21
CA LYS A 101 17.67 -17.68 -1.83
C LYS A 101 17.58 -17.31 -0.36
N TYR A 102 16.42 -17.55 0.24
CA TYR A 102 16.11 -17.17 1.60
C TYR A 102 15.46 -18.32 2.35
N PHE A 103 15.83 -18.46 3.61
CA PHE A 103 15.04 -19.16 4.60
C PHE A 103 14.17 -18.14 5.33
N ILE A 104 12.93 -18.51 5.67
CA ILE A 104 11.95 -17.62 6.29
C ILE A 104 11.42 -18.25 7.56
N GLU A 105 11.29 -17.43 8.59
CA GLU A 105 10.83 -17.79 9.91
C GLU A 105 9.68 -16.85 10.32
N LYS A 106 8.82 -17.35 11.21
CA LYS A 106 7.87 -16.55 11.97
C LYS A 106 8.25 -16.53 13.44
N GLU A 107 8.30 -15.34 14.03
CA GLU A 107 8.38 -15.14 15.48
C GLU A 107 7.18 -14.30 15.90
N GLY A 108 6.13 -14.96 16.42
CA GLY A 108 4.80 -14.35 16.46
C GLY A 108 4.24 -14.17 15.04
N ASP A 109 3.73 -12.96 14.75
CA ASP A 109 3.26 -12.60 13.41
C ASP A 109 4.34 -12.03 12.49
N SER A 110 5.49 -11.67 13.05
CA SER A 110 6.59 -11.01 12.35
C SER A 110 7.36 -11.98 11.47
N ILE A 111 7.74 -11.50 10.29
CA ILE A 111 8.54 -12.24 9.32
C ILE A 111 10.03 -11.95 9.52
N LEU A 112 10.80 -13.02 9.67
CA LEU A 112 12.25 -12.98 9.70
C LEU A 112 12.82 -13.76 8.51
N ILE A 113 13.94 -13.29 7.96
CA ILE A 113 14.62 -13.97 6.85
C ILE A 113 16.10 -14.21 7.13
N THR A 114 16.61 -15.31 6.59
CA THR A 114 18.02 -15.67 6.58
C THR A 114 18.47 -15.90 5.13
N SER A 115 19.56 -15.25 4.71
CA SER A 115 20.12 -15.43 3.36
C SER A 115 20.77 -16.80 3.24
N LEU A 116 20.42 -17.55 2.21
CA LEU A 116 21.01 -18.86 1.87
C LEU A 116 22.10 -18.77 0.80
N THR A 117 22.19 -17.62 0.13
CA THR A 117 23.17 -17.33 -0.91
C THR A 117 24.03 -16.13 -0.51
N ARG A 118 25.17 -15.95 -1.21
CA ARG A 118 26.08 -14.82 -1.02
C ARG A 118 25.81 -13.65 -1.97
N GLU A 119 24.63 -13.63 -2.61
CA GLU A 119 24.28 -12.56 -3.56
C GLU A 119 24.05 -11.22 -2.87
N ASN A 120 23.67 -11.23 -1.59
CA ASN A 120 23.54 -10.01 -0.80
C ASN A 120 24.92 -9.56 -0.33
N PHE A 121 25.22 -8.26 -0.50
CA PHE A 121 26.46 -7.66 -0.02
C PHE A 121 26.65 -7.84 1.50
N THR A 122 25.55 -7.86 2.25
CA THR A 122 25.52 -8.20 3.68
C THR A 122 24.62 -9.41 3.89
N PRO A 123 25.15 -10.56 4.37
CA PRO A 123 24.33 -11.72 4.70
C PRO A 123 23.32 -11.36 5.79
N LEU A 124 22.06 -11.71 5.57
CA LEU A 124 21.00 -11.55 6.56
C LEU A 124 20.88 -12.83 7.39
N LEU A 125 20.83 -12.72 8.71
CA LEU A 125 20.59 -13.83 9.63
C LEU A 125 19.47 -13.46 10.58
N ARG A 126 18.35 -14.20 10.54
CA ARG A 126 17.13 -13.91 11.29
C ARG A 126 16.77 -12.42 11.25
N TYR A 127 16.88 -11.81 10.07
CA TYR A 127 16.63 -10.38 9.89
C TYR A 127 15.13 -10.12 9.89
N ARG A 128 14.64 -9.31 10.83
CA ARG A 128 13.23 -8.91 10.94
C ARG A 128 12.90 -7.91 9.84
N LEU A 129 11.97 -8.25 8.95
CA LEU A 129 11.57 -7.39 7.83
C LEU A 129 10.72 -6.17 8.27
N GLY A 130 10.16 -6.22 9.47
CA GLY A 130 9.14 -5.28 9.92
C GLY A 130 7.82 -5.49 9.17
N ASP A 131 7.59 -6.71 8.68
CA ASP A 131 6.40 -7.14 7.96
C ASP A 131 5.77 -8.35 8.68
N THR A 132 4.44 -8.45 8.61
CA THR A 132 3.67 -9.66 8.94
C THR A 132 3.08 -10.24 7.66
N ALA A 133 2.85 -11.55 7.62
CA ALA A 133 2.23 -12.22 6.46
C ALA A 133 1.59 -13.56 6.83
N THR A 134 0.65 -14.04 6.04
CA THR A 134 0.19 -15.43 6.06
C THR A 134 1.12 -16.27 5.18
N LEU A 135 1.59 -17.41 5.71
CA LEU A 135 2.44 -18.36 4.99
C LEU A 135 1.62 -19.57 4.58
N SER A 136 1.73 -19.98 3.31
CA SER A 136 1.08 -21.20 2.81
C SER A 136 1.98 -21.98 1.85
N MET A 137 1.84 -23.29 1.81
CA MET A 137 2.57 -24.17 0.90
C MET A 137 1.64 -24.68 -0.20
N LYS A 138 2.06 -24.59 -1.47
CA LYS A 138 1.38 -25.21 -2.62
C LYS A 138 2.43 -25.76 -3.59
N ASP A 139 2.29 -27.01 -4.02
CA ASP A 139 3.21 -27.66 -4.98
C ASP A 139 4.70 -27.48 -4.61
N ASP A 140 5.04 -27.74 -3.34
CA ASP A 140 6.38 -27.58 -2.76
C ASP A 140 6.98 -26.16 -2.81
N LYS A 141 6.15 -25.17 -3.12
CA LYS A 141 6.51 -23.75 -3.10
C LYS A 141 5.84 -23.05 -1.94
N LEU A 142 6.58 -22.12 -1.34
CA LEU A 142 6.08 -21.27 -0.27
C LEU A 142 5.49 -19.99 -0.84
N TYR A 143 4.35 -19.58 -0.31
CA TYR A 143 3.66 -18.36 -0.69
C TYR A 143 3.38 -17.46 0.50
N LEU A 144 3.47 -16.15 0.27
CA LEU A 144 3.10 -15.10 1.20
C LEU A 144 1.82 -14.40 0.71
N THR A 145 0.84 -14.28 1.61
CA THR A 145 -0.38 -13.46 1.43
C THR A 145 -0.56 -12.52 2.62
N ASP A 146 -1.48 -11.57 2.50
CA ASP A 146 -1.86 -10.65 3.59
C ASP A 146 -0.67 -9.91 4.22
N ILE A 147 0.28 -9.50 3.37
CA ILE A 147 1.51 -8.83 3.81
C ILE A 147 1.15 -7.44 4.36
N GLN A 148 1.53 -7.18 5.61
CA GLN A 148 1.33 -5.89 6.28
C GLN A 148 2.61 -5.44 6.99
N ARG A 149 2.75 -4.16 7.30
CA ARG A 149 3.85 -3.65 8.13
C ARG A 149 3.57 -3.96 9.60
N GLU A 150 4.57 -4.47 10.32
CA GLU A 150 4.54 -4.77 11.76
C GLU A 150 4.25 -3.50 12.59
N ASP A 151 4.89 -2.38 12.22
CA ASP A 151 4.80 -1.10 12.96
C ASP A 151 3.83 -0.09 12.31
N MET A 152 2.56 -0.46 12.17
CA MET A 152 1.51 0.50 11.77
C MET A 152 0.69 0.94 12.96
N SER A 153 1.34 1.41 14.02
CA SER A 153 0.66 1.94 15.20
C SER A 153 0.97 3.41 15.44
N PHE A 154 0.07 4.08 16.14
CA PHE A 154 0.27 5.44 16.59
C PHE A 154 -0.21 5.59 18.03
N ASN A 155 0.43 6.48 18.78
CA ASN A 155 -0.11 6.87 20.08
C ASN A 155 -1.29 7.82 19.88
N PHE A 156 -2.39 7.58 20.59
CA PHE A 156 -3.52 8.49 20.71
C PHE A 156 -3.93 8.57 22.18
N MET A 157 -3.76 9.73 22.78
CA MET A 157 -4.07 9.98 24.19
C MET A 157 -3.46 8.96 25.17
N GLY A 158 -2.24 8.49 24.92
CA GLY A 158 -1.54 7.51 25.74
C GLY A 158 -1.81 6.05 25.37
N ASN A 159 -2.81 5.79 24.53
CA ASN A 159 -3.12 4.45 24.03
C ASN A 159 -2.38 4.19 22.71
N LEU A 160 -1.80 3.00 22.56
CA LEU A 160 -1.14 2.59 21.32
C LEU A 160 -2.16 1.93 20.40
N ILE A 161 -2.52 2.61 19.31
CA ILE A 161 -3.55 2.15 18.37
C ILE A 161 -2.89 1.60 17.12
N GLY A 162 -3.12 0.32 16.82
CA GLY A 162 -2.74 -0.29 15.56
C GLY A 162 -3.73 0.03 14.44
N LEU A 163 -3.23 0.38 13.26
CA LEU A 163 -4.00 0.59 12.04
C LEU A 163 -4.85 -0.65 11.69
N GLY A 164 -4.35 -1.85 11.99
CA GLY A 164 -5.06 -3.11 11.79
C GLY A 164 -6.40 -3.18 12.56
N ILE A 165 -6.48 -2.58 13.75
CA ILE A 165 -7.73 -2.54 14.54
C ILE A 165 -8.77 -1.67 13.83
N ILE A 166 -8.36 -0.52 13.30
CA ILE A 166 -9.23 0.38 12.52
C ILE A 166 -9.71 -0.33 11.24
N GLN A 167 -8.80 -1.00 10.52
CA GLN A 167 -9.14 -1.77 9.32
C GLN A 167 -10.09 -2.93 9.63
N GLN A 168 -9.93 -3.60 10.76
CA GLN A 168 -10.81 -4.67 11.21
C GLN A 168 -12.21 -4.15 11.54
N ALA A 169 -12.31 -3.02 12.26
CA ALA A 169 -13.59 -2.38 12.56
C ALA A 169 -14.34 -2.05 11.26
N ILE A 170 -13.67 -1.43 10.28
CA ILE A 170 -14.24 -1.14 8.96
C ILE A 170 -14.73 -2.41 8.25
N LYS A 171 -13.90 -3.47 8.25
CA LYS A 171 -14.24 -4.75 7.61
C LYS A 171 -15.49 -5.37 8.23
N GLN A 172 -15.64 -5.31 9.55
CA GLN A 172 -16.82 -5.80 10.26
C GLN A 172 -18.06 -4.96 9.97
N THR A 173 -17.92 -3.63 9.86
CA THR A 173 -19.03 -2.71 9.57
C THR A 173 -19.57 -2.86 8.14
N LEU A 174 -18.68 -3.03 7.15
CA LEU A 174 -19.06 -3.02 5.73
C LEU A 174 -19.06 -4.40 5.07
N GLY A 175 -18.53 -5.43 5.73
CA GLY A 175 -18.32 -6.75 5.14
C GLY A 175 -17.20 -6.79 4.08
N ARG A 176 -16.46 -5.69 3.89
CA ARG A 176 -15.33 -5.57 2.97
C ARG A 176 -14.22 -4.70 3.56
N SER A 177 -12.99 -4.98 3.17
CA SER A 177 -11.85 -4.15 3.55
C SER A 177 -11.81 -2.89 2.70
N LEU A 178 -11.47 -1.76 3.33
CA LEU A 178 -11.17 -0.51 2.64
C LEU A 178 -9.72 -0.15 2.86
N GLU A 179 -9.17 0.56 1.89
CA GLU A 179 -7.92 1.24 2.10
C GLU A 179 -8.15 2.59 2.79
N ILE A 180 -7.31 2.87 3.78
CA ILE A 180 -7.40 4.06 4.60
C ILE A 180 -6.06 4.76 4.75
N GLN A 181 -6.12 6.06 5.00
CA GLN A 181 -4.98 6.86 5.44
C GLN A 181 -5.39 7.62 6.70
N VAL A 182 -4.61 7.47 7.76
CA VAL A 182 -4.84 8.08 9.07
C VAL A 182 -4.01 9.35 9.18
N HIS A 183 -4.66 10.46 9.53
CA HIS A 183 -4.02 11.74 9.82
C HIS A 183 -4.22 12.05 11.30
N LEU A 184 -3.12 12.27 12.01
CA LEU A 184 -3.12 12.69 13.40
C LEU A 184 -2.88 14.19 13.43
N SER A 185 -3.71 14.90 14.17
CA SER A 185 -3.64 16.35 14.31
C SER A 185 -4.18 16.78 15.66
N VAL A 186 -4.16 18.07 15.92
CA VAL A 186 -4.75 18.66 17.12
C VAL A 186 -5.80 19.68 16.69
N THR A 187 -6.97 19.67 17.32
CA THR A 187 -8.02 20.67 17.08
C THR A 187 -7.62 22.04 17.62
N GLU A 188 -8.38 23.09 17.27
CA GLU A 188 -8.17 24.43 17.84
C GLU A 188 -8.27 24.45 19.38
N GLU A 189 -9.09 23.55 19.95
CA GLU A 189 -9.27 23.37 21.40
C GLU A 189 -8.15 22.54 22.06
N ARG A 190 -7.08 22.23 21.33
CA ARG A 190 -5.95 21.40 21.80
C ARG A 190 -6.32 19.94 22.14
N LYS A 191 -7.35 19.39 21.49
CA LYS A 191 -7.73 17.97 21.60
C LYS A 191 -7.10 17.17 20.46
N GLU A 192 -6.66 15.94 20.72
CA GLU A 192 -6.15 15.10 19.64
C GLU A 192 -7.27 14.71 18.67
N LEU A 193 -6.95 14.67 17.37
CA LEU A 193 -7.88 14.31 16.31
C LEU A 193 -7.26 13.26 15.40
N VAL A 194 -7.93 12.11 15.31
CA VAL A 194 -7.65 11.08 14.30
C VAL A 194 -8.61 11.30 13.13
N THR A 195 -8.08 11.70 11.98
CA THR A 195 -8.88 11.76 10.74
C THR A 195 -8.58 10.55 9.87
N VAL A 196 -9.59 9.74 9.56
CA VAL A 196 -9.46 8.57 8.69
C VAL A 196 -10.01 8.90 7.31
N PHE A 197 -9.14 8.91 6.31
CA PHE A 197 -9.54 9.10 4.92
C PHE A 197 -9.99 7.77 4.32
N VAL A 198 -11.16 7.79 3.68
CA VAL A 198 -11.70 6.68 2.87
C VAL A 198 -11.95 7.16 1.45
N GLN A 199 -11.85 6.28 0.47
CA GLN A 199 -12.00 6.65 -0.93
C GLN A 199 -13.45 7.03 -1.24
N ALA A 200 -13.67 8.25 -1.74
CA ALA A 200 -15.01 8.81 -1.96
C ALA A 200 -15.86 8.02 -2.97
N SER A 201 -15.21 7.37 -3.94
CA SER A 201 -15.85 6.50 -4.93
C SER A 201 -16.25 5.14 -4.38
N GLU A 202 -15.72 4.73 -3.22
CA GLU A 202 -15.97 3.42 -2.64
C GLU A 202 -16.92 3.47 -1.45
N VAL A 203 -17.18 4.64 -0.87
CA VAL A 203 -17.94 4.79 0.37
C VAL A 203 -18.99 5.88 0.20
N ASP A 204 -20.26 5.57 0.49
CA ASP A 204 -21.32 6.58 0.56
C ASP A 204 -21.38 7.29 1.93
N GLU A 205 -22.24 8.30 2.08
CA GLU A 205 -22.30 9.09 3.31
C GLU A 205 -22.83 8.29 4.53
N ASN A 206 -23.72 7.33 4.28
CA ASN A 206 -24.25 6.47 5.34
C ASN A 206 -23.22 5.43 5.77
N GLU A 207 -22.48 4.84 4.83
CA GLU A 207 -21.32 3.99 5.10
C GLU A 207 -20.25 4.77 5.88
N ARG A 208 -19.91 5.99 5.46
CA ARG A 208 -18.94 6.85 6.17
C ARG A 208 -19.35 7.09 7.62
N ALA A 209 -20.60 7.43 7.87
CA ALA A 209 -21.10 7.64 9.24
C ALA A 209 -21.02 6.36 10.09
N ARG A 210 -21.37 5.20 9.53
CA ARG A 210 -21.24 3.91 10.24
C ARG A 210 -19.79 3.55 10.55
N ILE A 211 -18.86 3.83 9.63
CA ILE A 211 -17.43 3.65 9.85
C ILE A 211 -16.94 4.55 10.99
N GLU A 212 -17.33 5.82 11.01
CA GLU A 212 -16.94 6.77 12.06
C GLU A 212 -17.39 6.30 13.44
N THR A 213 -18.66 5.87 13.57
CA THR A 213 -19.16 5.26 14.81
C THR A 213 -18.38 4.02 15.20
N ALA A 214 -18.13 3.10 14.26
CA ALA A 214 -17.41 1.87 14.56
C ALA A 214 -15.96 2.11 15.02
N ILE A 215 -15.29 3.14 14.48
CA ILE A 215 -13.94 3.51 14.91
C ILE A 215 -14.00 4.20 16.28
N ALA A 216 -14.99 5.07 16.52
CA ALA A 216 -15.19 5.72 17.81
C ALA A 216 -15.53 4.73 18.95
N ASP A 217 -16.09 3.57 18.61
CA ASP A 217 -16.41 2.49 19.55
C ASP A 217 -15.23 1.55 19.85
N ILE A 218 -14.08 1.71 19.17
CA ILE A 218 -12.86 0.97 19.52
C ILE A 218 -12.48 1.34 20.96
N PRO A 219 -12.29 0.38 21.89
CA PRO A 219 -12.15 0.67 23.33
C PRO A 219 -11.12 1.75 23.66
N ASP A 220 -9.93 1.65 23.06
CA ASP A 220 -8.82 2.58 23.28
C ASP A 220 -9.09 4.00 22.73
N ILE A 221 -9.94 4.12 21.72
CA ILE A 221 -10.41 5.39 21.13
C ILE A 221 -11.57 5.94 21.94
N ASN A 222 -12.51 5.08 22.33
CA ASN A 222 -13.69 5.44 23.10
C ASN A 222 -13.31 6.04 24.46
N GLU A 223 -12.27 5.50 25.09
CA GLU A 223 -11.72 6.08 26.33
C GLU A 223 -11.31 7.56 26.15
N ALA A 224 -10.70 7.90 25.00
CA ALA A 224 -10.30 9.28 24.70
C ALA A 224 -11.51 10.20 24.48
N TYR A 225 -12.60 9.69 23.89
CA TYR A 225 -13.88 10.39 23.78
C TYR A 225 -14.53 10.62 25.14
N GLN A 226 -14.55 9.61 26.02
CA GLN A 226 -15.14 9.71 27.35
C GLN A 226 -14.44 10.75 28.22
N LYS A 227 -13.14 10.98 28.00
CA LYS A 227 -12.34 12.00 28.69
C LYS A 227 -12.44 13.39 28.05
N ASP A 228 -13.19 13.55 26.95
CA ASP A 228 -13.27 14.77 26.12
C ASP A 228 -11.89 15.32 25.69
N GLN A 229 -10.96 14.40 25.41
CA GLN A 229 -9.57 14.76 25.06
C GLN A 229 -9.17 14.35 23.64
N GLY A 230 -9.98 13.51 23.00
CA GLY A 230 -9.73 13.04 21.64
C GLY A 230 -11.01 12.88 20.84
N SER A 231 -10.90 13.01 19.53
CA SER A 231 -11.98 12.68 18.60
C SER A 231 -11.48 11.98 17.34
N VAL A 232 -12.39 11.30 16.67
CA VAL A 232 -12.22 10.67 15.37
C VAL A 232 -13.17 11.30 14.38
N VAL A 233 -12.68 11.54 13.17
CA VAL A 233 -13.50 11.94 12.03
C VAL A 233 -13.16 11.08 10.82
N VAL A 234 -14.17 10.65 10.06
CA VAL A 234 -13.97 9.93 8.80
C VAL A 234 -14.29 10.86 7.62
N LEU A 235 -13.34 11.07 6.72
CA LEU A 235 -13.55 11.92 5.54
C LEU A 235 -13.50 11.10 4.25
N ARG A 236 -14.47 11.37 3.37
CA ARG A 236 -14.49 10.86 2.00
C ARG A 236 -13.57 11.74 1.15
N LYS A 237 -12.54 11.13 0.54
CA LYS A 237 -11.50 11.85 -0.21
C LYS A 237 -11.23 11.19 -1.56
N ASP A 238 -10.83 12.00 -2.53
CA ASP A 238 -10.37 11.48 -3.82
C ASP A 238 -8.96 10.90 -3.65
N ALA A 239 -8.57 9.93 -4.49
CA ALA A 239 -7.24 9.31 -4.43
C ALA A 239 -6.07 10.33 -4.52
N ARG A 240 -6.30 11.48 -5.16
CA ARG A 240 -5.33 12.59 -5.27
C ARG A 240 -5.05 13.33 -3.95
N ASP A 241 -5.97 13.24 -2.99
CA ASP A 241 -5.86 13.93 -1.70
C ASP A 241 -5.06 13.11 -0.68
N TYR A 242 -4.76 11.84 -1.00
CA TYR A 242 -3.94 10.98 -0.16
C TYR A 242 -2.48 11.43 -0.24
N ALA A 243 -1.86 11.58 0.93
CA ALA A 243 -0.43 11.90 0.95
C ALA A 243 0.40 10.71 0.49
N VAL A 244 1.41 11.01 -0.31
CA VAL A 244 2.39 10.06 -0.81
C VAL A 244 3.79 10.52 -0.43
N SER A 245 4.70 9.58 -0.20
CA SER A 245 6.13 9.83 -0.07
C SER A 245 6.71 10.45 -1.35
N GLU A 246 7.93 10.99 -1.27
CA GLU A 246 8.67 11.49 -2.45
C GLU A 246 8.81 10.44 -3.56
N ARG A 247 8.74 9.15 -3.21
CA ARG A 247 8.81 8.02 -4.13
C ARG A 247 7.43 7.53 -4.60
N GLY A 248 6.36 8.27 -4.31
CA GLY A 248 4.99 7.96 -4.72
C GLY A 248 4.24 6.99 -3.81
N LYS A 249 4.88 6.31 -2.85
CA LYS A 249 4.18 5.36 -1.97
C LYS A 249 3.18 6.07 -1.07
N MET A 250 1.97 5.55 -0.94
CA MET A 250 0.99 6.10 0.00
C MET A 250 1.51 6.02 1.45
N LEU A 251 1.41 7.13 2.18
CA LEU A 251 1.72 7.15 3.61
C LEU A 251 0.45 6.74 4.36
N TYR A 252 0.47 5.65 5.12
CA TYR A 252 -0.75 5.17 5.79
C TYR A 252 -1.07 5.93 7.08
N ILE A 253 -0.06 6.46 7.77
CA ILE A 253 -0.20 7.27 8.98
C ILE A 253 0.61 8.56 8.77
N ILE A 254 0.00 9.70 9.02
CA ILE A 254 0.59 11.03 8.90
C ILE A 254 0.39 11.74 10.23
N ASP A 255 1.46 12.07 10.92
CA ASP A 255 1.39 12.78 12.19
C ASP A 255 1.70 14.27 12.02
N ARG A 256 0.74 15.13 12.35
CA ARG A 256 0.83 16.60 12.31
C ARG A 256 0.58 17.24 13.67
N ARG A 257 0.80 16.50 14.76
CA ARG A 257 0.65 17.02 16.13
C ARG A 257 1.83 17.88 16.61
N HIS A 258 2.75 18.21 15.69
CA HIS A 258 3.94 19.05 15.93
C HIS A 258 3.71 20.50 15.53
#